data_AF-A0A0T1SQE3-F1
#
_entry.id   AF-A0A0T1SQE3-F1
#
_cell.length_a   1.000
_cell.length_b   1.000
_cell.length_c   1.000
_cell.angle_alpha   90.00
_cell.angle_beta   90.00
_cell.angle_gamma   90.00
#
_symmetry.space_group_name_H-M   'P 1'
#
loop_
_entity.id
_entity.type
_entity.pdbx_description
1 polymer ?
#
loop_
_entity_poly.entity_id
_entity_poly.type
_entity_poly.pdbx_seq_one_letter_code
_entity_poly.pdbx_strand_id
1 'polypeptide(L)'
;MTEPPQTAEPTPPPDDPATGATVADAPGRGSPRDPAAGPPPQTPAAVRRRATLAGTAVSVLLILAIVLGSRLLRDFDSALLPYAVATVFLAFGVAYRYTVWISAPGARRLFRKGWGSFLSAANFRRAPTALPKMIATYLGFQKFLGARSHARWAAHQLVFWGCLLAAAITFPLTWGWFTFTSSTGSGPGYEMRIWGFKIIGFDSLSVLGWLMFHGLDIAAVLVISGAAYFLWRRMKDRGAVTGQRFAYDLVPLIALVVISVTGLLLTFSSIFLHGGGYEFLAILHMVSVVFTLIYIPFGKFFHIVQRPAAVGMQLFKYTSRRKDEEVLACRRCHEPIDTAPYVQNLQGTMRDLDLGFAEWAEYCPRCKRVLRGGAYLDHVKKGFK
;
A
#
# COMPACT_ATOMS: atom_id res chain seq x y z
N MET A 1 40.00 -30.40 -18.48
CA MET A 1 38.68 -30.96 -18.86
C MET A 1 37.71 -29.79 -18.87
N THR A 2 37.77 -29.02 -19.96
CA THR A 2 36.83 -28.99 -21.10
C THR A 2 35.76 -27.93 -20.89
N GLU A 3 36.16 -26.73 -21.31
CA GLU A 3 35.38 -25.55 -21.62
C GLU A 3 34.30 -25.90 -22.67
N PRO A 4 33.02 -25.51 -22.48
CA PRO A 4 32.00 -25.66 -23.52
C PRO A 4 32.11 -24.54 -24.59
N PRO A 5 31.72 -24.81 -25.84
CA PRO A 5 32.12 -24.00 -26.99
C PRO A 5 31.26 -22.73 -27.17
N GLN A 6 31.92 -21.66 -27.61
CA GLN A 6 31.31 -20.42 -28.10
C GLN A 6 30.59 -20.70 -29.43
N THR A 7 29.29 -20.46 -29.49
CA THR A 7 28.53 -20.46 -30.75
C THR A 7 28.45 -19.04 -31.30
N ALA A 8 28.86 -18.93 -32.56
CA ALA A 8 29.09 -17.72 -33.34
C ALA A 8 27.84 -16.87 -33.59
N GLU A 9 28.09 -15.56 -33.69
CA GLU A 9 27.16 -14.54 -34.19
C GLU A 9 26.89 -14.73 -35.70
N PRO A 10 25.65 -14.52 -36.19
CA PRO A 10 25.35 -14.65 -37.61
C PRO A 10 25.81 -13.41 -38.40
N THR A 11 26.59 -13.66 -39.44
CA THR A 11 27.06 -12.68 -40.43
C THR A 11 25.89 -12.05 -41.22
N PRO A 12 25.88 -10.73 -41.46
CA PRO A 12 24.90 -10.10 -42.33
C PRO A 12 25.17 -10.44 -43.82
N PRO A 13 24.13 -10.47 -44.68
CA PRO A 13 24.30 -10.73 -46.11
C PRO A 13 24.99 -9.54 -46.84
N PRO A 14 25.67 -9.78 -47.98
CA PRO A 14 26.45 -8.76 -48.68
C PRO A 14 25.56 -7.78 -49.45
N ASP A 15 26.05 -6.53 -49.52
CA ASP A 15 25.48 -5.42 -50.28
C ASP A 15 25.59 -5.64 -51.80
N ASP A 16 24.47 -5.50 -52.52
CA ASP A 16 24.45 -5.36 -53.97
C ASP A 16 24.53 -3.87 -54.35
N PRO A 17 25.49 -3.44 -55.19
CA PRO A 17 25.64 -2.06 -55.59
C PRO A 17 24.83 -1.75 -56.86
N ALA A 18 24.48 -0.47 -56.98
CA ALA A 18 24.06 0.22 -58.21
C ALA A 18 22.59 0.07 -58.66
N THR A 19 21.78 1.05 -58.28
CA THR A 19 21.20 1.94 -59.28
C THR A 19 20.96 3.32 -58.66
N GLY A 20 21.82 4.26 -59.04
CA GLY A 20 21.60 5.67 -58.77
C GLY A 20 20.54 6.22 -59.72
N ALA A 21 19.55 6.91 -59.17
CA ALA A 21 18.77 7.90 -59.89
C ALA A 21 18.51 9.06 -58.92
N THR A 22 19.20 10.16 -59.17
CA THR A 22 19.05 11.48 -58.57
C THR A 22 17.64 12.02 -58.75
N VAL A 23 16.99 12.50 -57.68
CA VAL A 23 15.96 13.54 -57.76
C VAL A 23 16.18 14.55 -56.64
N ALA A 24 16.11 15.81 -57.04
CA ALA A 24 16.51 17.01 -56.35
C ALA A 24 15.66 17.41 -55.12
N ASP A 25 16.26 18.32 -54.37
CA ASP A 25 15.74 19.12 -53.25
C ASP A 25 14.31 19.66 -53.44
N ALA A 26 13.47 19.53 -52.40
CA ALA A 26 12.30 20.39 -52.17
C ALA A 26 11.89 20.38 -50.68
N PRO A 27 11.37 21.50 -50.14
CA PRO A 27 11.55 21.88 -48.75
C PRO A 27 10.49 21.32 -47.80
N GLY A 28 10.91 21.09 -46.55
CA GLY A 28 10.11 21.29 -45.34
C GLY A 28 8.73 20.64 -45.30
N ARG A 29 8.66 19.32 -45.13
CA ARG A 29 7.50 18.69 -44.48
C ARG A 29 7.89 18.29 -43.07
N GLY A 30 7.38 19.07 -42.11
CA GLY A 30 7.48 18.73 -40.69
C GLY A 30 7.02 17.28 -40.49
N SER A 31 7.89 16.47 -39.89
CA SER A 31 7.58 15.11 -39.50
C SER A 31 6.26 15.11 -38.73
N PRO A 32 5.27 14.28 -39.08
CA PRO A 32 4.09 14.11 -38.25
C PRO A 32 4.61 13.69 -36.87
N ARG A 33 4.34 14.49 -35.84
CA ARG A 33 4.52 14.01 -34.47
C ARG A 33 3.63 12.80 -34.33
N ASP A 34 4.24 11.62 -34.25
CA ASP A 34 3.56 10.37 -33.96
C ASP A 34 2.68 10.60 -32.72
N PRO A 35 1.33 10.58 -32.83
CA PRO A 35 0.45 10.81 -31.69
C PRO A 35 0.52 9.65 -30.67
N ALA A 36 1.33 8.63 -30.97
CA ALA A 36 1.56 7.44 -30.16
C ALA A 36 2.74 7.55 -29.19
N ALA A 37 3.60 8.58 -29.29
CA ALA A 37 4.73 8.74 -28.38
C ALA A 37 4.22 9.21 -27.00
N GLY A 38 3.98 8.25 -26.11
CA GLY A 38 3.73 8.51 -24.70
C GLY A 38 4.85 9.36 -24.09
N PRO A 39 4.61 10.00 -22.93
CA PRO A 39 5.63 10.81 -22.27
C PRO A 39 6.92 10.00 -22.10
N PRO A 40 8.11 10.60 -22.32
CA PRO A 40 9.37 9.88 -22.35
C PRO A 40 9.57 9.07 -21.07
N PRO A 41 10.15 7.87 -21.16
CA PRO A 41 10.39 7.01 -20.01
C PRO A 41 11.22 7.76 -18.96
N GLN A 42 10.78 7.72 -17.71
CA GLN A 42 11.47 8.44 -16.64
C GLN A 42 12.76 7.70 -16.28
N THR A 43 13.87 8.43 -16.26
CA THR A 43 15.15 7.83 -15.83
C THR A 43 15.07 7.45 -14.34
N PRO A 44 15.71 6.33 -13.93
CA PRO A 44 15.74 5.93 -12.51
C PRO A 44 16.26 7.03 -11.59
N ALA A 45 17.22 7.83 -12.05
CA ALA A 45 17.76 8.96 -11.30
C ALA A 45 16.72 10.06 -11.04
N ALA A 46 15.90 10.41 -12.05
CA ALA A 46 14.85 11.41 -11.89
C ALA A 46 13.76 10.94 -10.92
N VAL A 47 13.39 9.66 -10.96
CA VAL A 47 12.44 9.06 -10.00
C VAL A 47 12.99 9.10 -8.58
N ARG A 48 14.24 8.66 -8.38
CA ARG A 48 14.90 8.73 -7.05
C ARG A 48 14.93 10.15 -6.51
N ARG A 49 15.33 11.14 -7.32
CA ARG A 49 15.37 12.55 -6.89
C ARG A 49 13.99 13.04 -6.42
N ARG A 50 12.94 12.79 -7.22
CA ARG A 50 11.56 13.16 -6.85
C ARG A 50 11.10 12.46 -5.57
N ALA A 51 11.40 11.17 -5.44
CA ALA A 51 11.03 10.39 -4.27
C ALA A 51 11.74 10.88 -3.00
N THR A 52 13.04 11.20 -3.09
CA THR A 52 13.79 11.79 -1.97
C THR A 52 13.23 13.16 -1.59
N LEU A 53 12.98 14.05 -2.56
CA LEU A 53 12.40 15.37 -2.30
C LEU A 53 11.02 15.27 -1.64
N ALA A 54 10.15 14.38 -2.14
CA ALA A 54 8.84 14.14 -1.55
C ALA A 54 8.95 13.58 -0.12
N GLY A 55 9.85 12.61 0.10
CA GLY A 55 10.14 12.06 1.43
C GLY A 55 10.60 13.13 2.39
N THR A 56 11.61 13.92 2.02
CA THR A 56 12.16 15.00 2.86
C THR A 56 11.12 16.06 3.16
N ALA A 57 10.33 16.48 2.16
CA ALA A 57 9.26 17.45 2.36
C ALA A 57 8.22 16.95 3.37
N VAL A 58 7.78 15.69 3.25
CA VAL A 58 6.82 15.09 4.19
C VAL A 58 7.41 14.99 5.60
N SER A 59 8.68 14.62 5.75
CA SER A 59 9.36 14.60 7.04
C SER A 59 9.46 15.97 7.69
N VAL A 60 9.84 17.00 6.93
CA VAL A 60 9.91 18.39 7.43
C VAL A 60 8.51 18.86 7.85
N LEU A 61 7.48 18.61 7.05
CA LEU A 61 6.11 18.95 7.40
C LEU A 61 5.64 18.23 8.66
N LEU A 62 5.99 16.96 8.84
CA LEU A 62 5.65 16.22 10.06
C LEU A 62 6.40 16.76 11.27
N ILE A 63 7.69 17.08 11.15
CA ILE A 63 8.47 17.72 12.24
C ILE A 63 7.81 19.05 12.64
N LEU A 64 7.45 19.89 11.66
CA LEU A 64 6.74 21.14 11.93
C LEU A 64 5.39 20.89 12.61
N ALA A 65 4.64 19.88 12.17
CA ALA A 65 3.35 19.51 12.78
C ALA A 65 3.50 18.98 14.21
N ILE A 66 4.59 18.26 14.53
CA ILE A 66 4.92 17.84 15.89
C ILE A 66 5.23 19.06 16.74
N VAL A 67 6.14 19.94 16.30
CA VAL A 67 6.56 21.13 17.05
C VAL A 67 5.37 22.07 17.30
N LEU A 68 4.56 22.35 16.27
CA LEU A 68 3.40 23.24 16.40
C LEU A 68 2.26 22.58 17.19
N GLY A 69 1.97 21.31 16.92
CA GLY A 69 0.90 20.56 17.60
C GLY A 69 1.16 20.34 19.08
N SER A 70 2.43 20.16 19.47
CA SER A 70 2.85 20.07 20.89
C SER A 70 3.05 21.45 21.56
N ARG A 71 2.56 22.53 20.93
CA ARG A 71 2.63 23.92 21.42
C ARG A 71 4.07 24.39 21.69
N LEU A 72 4.93 24.18 20.70
CA LEU A 72 6.39 24.40 20.76
C LEU A 72 7.06 23.47 21.77
N LEU A 73 6.73 22.16 21.71
CA LEU A 73 7.27 21.09 22.54
C LEU A 73 6.91 21.17 24.04
N ARG A 74 5.98 22.05 24.44
CA ARG A 74 5.51 22.13 25.84
C ARG A 74 4.75 20.89 26.29
N ASP A 75 3.95 20.34 25.39
CA ASP A 75 3.14 19.15 25.64
C ASP A 75 3.87 17.86 25.16
N PHE A 76 5.14 17.97 24.77
CA PHE A 76 5.94 16.86 24.25
C PHE A 76 6.69 16.13 25.36
N ASP A 77 6.44 14.83 25.51
CA ASP A 77 7.18 13.98 26.43
C ASP A 77 8.50 13.50 25.82
N SER A 78 9.63 13.85 26.44
CA SER A 78 10.97 13.44 26.00
C SER A 78 11.17 11.92 25.98
N ALA A 79 10.45 11.15 26.81
CA ALA A 79 10.51 9.69 26.78
C ALA A 79 9.96 9.11 25.46
N LEU A 80 9.13 9.88 24.75
CA LEU A 80 8.55 9.49 23.47
C LEU A 80 9.43 9.85 22.26
N LEU A 81 10.57 10.51 22.46
CA LEU A 81 11.45 10.98 21.38
C LEU A 81 11.87 9.87 20.40
N PRO A 82 12.31 8.67 20.83
CA PRO A 82 12.68 7.61 19.90
C PRO A 82 11.53 7.18 18.99
N TYR A 83 10.30 7.15 19.52
CA TYR A 83 9.10 6.86 18.74
C TYR A 83 8.80 7.99 17.75
N ALA A 84 8.88 9.25 18.17
CA ALA A 84 8.66 10.41 17.30
C ALA A 84 9.63 10.38 16.12
N VAL A 85 10.93 10.16 16.36
CA VAL A 85 11.95 10.00 15.31
C VAL A 85 11.61 8.85 14.37
N ALA A 86 11.18 7.70 14.90
CA ALA A 86 10.76 6.56 14.09
C ALA A 86 9.51 6.88 13.22
N THR A 87 8.56 7.68 13.72
CA THR A 87 7.41 8.13 12.90
C THR A 87 7.82 9.08 11.77
N VAL A 88 8.82 9.94 11.99
CA VAL A 88 9.38 10.81 10.93
C VAL A 88 10.08 9.98 9.85
N PHE A 89 10.83 8.95 10.25
CA PHE A 89 11.44 8.01 9.31
C PHE A 89 10.38 7.20 8.55
N LEU A 90 9.33 6.72 9.25
CA LEU A 90 8.20 6.05 8.62
C LEU A 90 7.55 6.95 7.57
N ALA A 91 7.28 8.22 7.90
CA ALA A 91 6.68 9.19 7.00
C ALA A 91 7.56 9.44 5.76
N PHE A 92 8.88 9.59 5.96
CA PHE A 92 9.86 9.65 4.87
C PHE A 92 9.74 8.42 3.96
N GLY A 93 9.87 7.22 4.54
CA GLY A 93 9.93 5.96 3.82
C GLY A 93 8.64 5.69 3.06
N VAL A 94 7.49 5.99 3.65
CA VAL A 94 6.18 5.88 3.01
C VAL A 94 6.08 6.82 1.83
N ALA A 95 6.39 8.11 1.99
CA ALA A 95 6.33 9.10 0.91
C ALA A 95 7.31 8.77 -0.23
N TYR A 96 8.53 8.37 0.11
CA TYR A 96 9.54 7.91 -0.84
C TYR A 96 9.03 6.70 -1.65
N ARG A 97 8.62 5.63 -0.96
CA ARG A 97 8.17 4.38 -1.60
C ARG A 97 6.89 4.59 -2.41
N TYR A 98 5.98 5.43 -1.93
CA TYR A 98 4.77 5.81 -2.67
C TYR A 98 5.11 6.57 -3.95
N THR A 99 6.07 7.50 -3.89
CA THR A 99 6.54 8.26 -5.06
C THR A 99 7.27 7.38 -6.08
N VAL A 100 8.04 6.38 -5.63
CA VAL A 100 8.63 5.37 -6.53
C VAL A 100 7.53 4.52 -7.15
N TRP A 101 6.57 4.04 -6.35
CA TRP A 101 5.49 3.18 -6.81
C TRP A 101 4.60 3.87 -7.86
N ILE A 102 4.13 5.09 -7.59
CA ILE A 102 3.32 5.88 -8.52
C ILE A 102 4.09 6.31 -9.77
N SER A 103 5.43 6.22 -9.74
CA SER A 103 6.27 6.48 -10.90
C SER A 103 6.34 5.30 -11.87
N ALA A 104 5.88 4.10 -11.48
CA ALA A 104 5.71 3.01 -12.43
C ALA A 104 4.57 3.35 -13.42
N PRO A 105 4.72 3.08 -14.73
CA PRO A 105 3.75 3.53 -15.73
C PRO A 105 2.31 3.06 -15.46
N GLY A 106 2.14 1.78 -15.10
CA GLY A 106 0.83 1.22 -14.74
C GLY A 106 0.22 1.92 -13.53
N ALA A 107 0.97 2.10 -12.45
CA ALA A 107 0.49 2.78 -11.24
C ALA A 107 0.18 4.26 -11.50
N ARG A 108 0.97 4.94 -12.33
CA ARG A 108 0.73 6.35 -12.71
C ARG A 108 -0.57 6.52 -13.47
N ARG A 109 -0.82 5.67 -14.48
CA ARG A 109 -2.05 5.70 -15.28
C ARG A 109 -3.26 5.42 -14.40
N LEU A 110 -3.14 4.44 -13.51
CA LEU A 110 -4.11 4.10 -12.47
C LEU A 110 -4.43 5.30 -11.59
N PHE A 111 -3.39 5.95 -11.06
CA PHE A 111 -3.51 7.07 -10.15
C PHE A 111 -4.17 8.27 -10.83
N ARG A 112 -3.73 8.65 -12.03
CA ARG A 112 -4.32 9.77 -12.78
C ARG A 112 -5.81 9.56 -13.05
N LYS A 113 -6.20 8.35 -13.49
CA LYS A 113 -7.61 8.02 -13.77
C LYS A 113 -8.43 7.94 -12.48
N GLY A 114 -7.90 7.30 -11.43
CA GLY A 114 -8.55 7.20 -10.13
C GLY A 114 -8.76 8.57 -9.48
N TRP A 115 -7.76 9.44 -9.53
CA TRP A 115 -7.81 10.80 -8.99
C TRP A 115 -8.77 11.69 -9.78
N GLY A 116 -8.75 11.61 -11.11
CA GLY A 116 -9.72 12.30 -11.96
C GLY A 116 -11.17 11.87 -11.70
N SER A 117 -11.41 10.58 -11.46
CA SER A 117 -12.73 10.08 -11.06
C SER A 117 -13.13 10.52 -9.65
N PHE A 118 -12.19 10.57 -8.71
CA PHE A 118 -12.39 10.96 -7.31
C PHE A 118 -12.71 12.45 -7.16
N LEU A 119 -11.97 13.33 -7.85
CA LEU A 119 -12.18 14.78 -7.81
C LEU A 119 -13.29 15.28 -8.74
N SER A 120 -13.93 14.41 -9.53
CA SER A 120 -15.01 14.83 -10.42
C SER A 120 -16.29 15.10 -9.64
N ALA A 121 -16.63 16.38 -9.50
CA ALA A 121 -17.90 16.82 -8.90
C ALA A 121 -19.13 16.21 -9.61
N ALA A 122 -19.05 15.98 -10.93
CA ALA A 122 -20.13 15.33 -11.70
C ALA A 122 -20.35 13.87 -11.29
N ASN A 123 -19.29 13.12 -11.00
CA ASN A 123 -19.39 11.75 -10.50
C ASN A 123 -19.96 11.72 -9.06
N PHE A 124 -19.52 12.66 -8.22
CA PHE A 124 -20.02 12.77 -6.84
C PHE A 124 -21.50 13.13 -6.79
N ARG A 125 -21.96 14.05 -7.65
CA ARG A 125 -23.38 14.42 -7.76
C ARG A 125 -24.28 13.28 -8.25
N ARG A 126 -23.79 12.45 -9.19
CA ARG A 126 -24.56 11.32 -9.74
C ARG A 126 -24.56 10.08 -8.85
N ALA A 127 -23.56 9.92 -7.98
CA ALA A 127 -23.42 8.76 -7.11
C ALA A 127 -22.81 9.11 -5.74
N PRO A 128 -23.48 9.94 -4.92
CA PRO A 128 -22.91 10.44 -3.66
C PRO A 128 -22.65 9.33 -2.64
N THR A 129 -23.41 8.24 -2.70
CA THR A 129 -23.26 7.08 -1.80
C THR A 129 -22.20 6.08 -2.26
N ALA A 130 -21.75 6.14 -3.52
CA ALA A 130 -20.85 5.12 -4.08
C ALA A 130 -19.46 5.16 -3.42
N LEU A 131 -18.90 6.35 -3.23
CA LEU A 131 -17.58 6.52 -2.63
C LEU A 131 -17.56 6.11 -1.14
N PRO A 132 -18.46 6.62 -0.26
CA PRO A 132 -18.53 6.17 1.14
C PRO A 132 -18.76 4.66 1.26
N LYS A 133 -19.68 4.10 0.45
CA LYS A 133 -19.95 2.66 0.43
C LYS A 133 -18.72 1.85 0.02
N MET A 134 -17.94 2.33 -0.96
CA MET A 134 -16.71 1.65 -1.39
C MET A 134 -15.62 1.73 -0.33
N ILE A 135 -15.43 2.88 0.32
CA ILE A 135 -14.47 3.02 1.44
C ILE A 135 -14.86 2.04 2.56
N ALA A 136 -16.12 2.06 2.99
CA ALA A 136 -16.60 1.15 4.03
C ALA A 136 -16.44 -0.33 3.63
N THR A 137 -16.81 -0.69 2.40
CA THR A 137 -16.82 -2.10 1.96
C THR A 137 -15.43 -2.66 1.64
N TYR A 138 -14.56 -1.87 1.02
CA TYR A 138 -13.25 -2.34 0.54
C TYR A 138 -12.09 -2.01 1.48
N LEU A 139 -12.17 -0.90 2.22
CA LEU A 139 -11.12 -0.47 3.15
C LEU A 139 -11.42 -0.90 4.59
N GLY A 140 -12.64 -0.61 5.08
CA GLY A 140 -13.06 -0.95 6.45
C GLY A 140 -13.39 -2.44 6.63
N PHE A 141 -14.51 -2.89 6.06
CA PHE A 141 -15.01 -4.27 6.22
C PHE A 141 -14.31 -5.29 5.33
N GLN A 142 -13.62 -4.85 4.28
CA GLN A 142 -12.81 -5.70 3.40
C GLN A 142 -13.55 -6.96 2.93
N LYS A 143 -14.81 -6.81 2.51
CA LYS A 143 -15.75 -7.93 2.26
C LYS A 143 -15.25 -8.97 1.25
N PHE A 144 -14.34 -8.59 0.36
CA PHE A 144 -13.70 -9.50 -0.61
C PHE A 144 -12.95 -10.66 0.05
N LEU A 145 -12.49 -10.50 1.30
CA LEU A 145 -11.80 -11.54 2.03
C LEU A 145 -12.80 -12.55 2.61
N GLY A 146 -13.95 -12.05 3.10
CA GLY A 146 -15.04 -12.87 3.64
C GLY A 146 -15.65 -13.80 2.59
N ALA A 147 -15.76 -13.34 1.34
CA ALA A 147 -16.23 -14.15 0.21
C ALA A 147 -15.36 -15.38 -0.09
N ARG A 148 -14.13 -15.46 0.44
CA ARG A 148 -13.23 -16.60 0.26
C ARG A 148 -13.06 -17.44 1.53
N SER A 149 -13.14 -16.83 2.71
CA SER A 149 -13.03 -17.50 4.00
C SER A 149 -13.40 -16.56 5.14
N HIS A 150 -14.43 -16.92 5.91
CA HIS A 150 -14.88 -16.17 7.08
C HIS A 150 -13.82 -16.11 8.19
N ALA A 151 -13.10 -17.20 8.44
CA ALA A 151 -12.05 -17.24 9.46
C ALA A 151 -10.89 -16.30 9.13
N ARG A 152 -10.42 -16.29 7.88
CA ARG A 152 -9.39 -15.33 7.43
C ARG A 152 -9.87 -13.88 7.51
N TRP A 153 -11.14 -13.65 7.22
CA TRP A 153 -11.76 -12.35 7.30
C TRP A 153 -11.80 -11.83 8.74
N ALA A 154 -12.32 -12.63 9.69
CA ALA A 154 -12.39 -12.28 11.09
C ALA A 154 -10.98 -12.00 11.66
N ALA A 155 -10.01 -12.87 11.42
CA ALA A 155 -8.63 -12.65 11.85
C ALA A 155 -8.02 -11.37 11.27
N HIS A 156 -8.30 -11.05 10.00
CA HIS A 156 -7.85 -9.79 9.42
C HIS A 156 -8.56 -8.59 10.05
N GLN A 157 -9.85 -8.67 10.38
CA GLN A 157 -10.55 -7.58 11.07
C GLN A 157 -9.91 -7.29 12.43
N LEU A 158 -9.56 -8.33 13.19
CA LEU A 158 -8.86 -8.19 14.47
C LEU A 158 -7.51 -7.47 14.30
N VAL A 159 -6.66 -7.94 13.37
CA VAL A 159 -5.36 -7.28 13.12
C VAL A 159 -5.55 -5.84 12.62
N PHE A 160 -6.47 -5.62 11.67
CA PHE A 160 -6.67 -4.32 11.05
C PHE A 160 -7.17 -3.27 12.05
N TRP A 161 -8.23 -3.58 12.80
CA TRP A 161 -8.78 -2.66 13.79
C TRP A 161 -7.87 -2.51 15.00
N GLY A 162 -7.20 -3.57 15.44
CA GLY A 162 -6.20 -3.48 16.50
C GLY A 162 -5.03 -2.57 16.11
N CYS A 163 -4.46 -2.73 14.92
CA CYS A 163 -3.38 -1.84 14.44
C CYS A 163 -3.86 -0.40 14.23
N LEU A 164 -5.08 -0.21 13.71
CA LEU A 164 -5.64 1.13 13.49
C LEU A 164 -5.92 1.86 14.81
N LEU A 165 -6.47 1.16 15.80
CA LEU A 165 -6.68 1.68 17.15
C LEU A 165 -5.34 2.05 17.80
N ALA A 166 -4.35 1.15 17.74
CA ALA A 166 -3.02 1.43 18.25
C ALA A 166 -2.40 2.67 17.58
N ALA A 167 -2.48 2.79 16.25
CA ALA A 167 -1.95 3.95 15.53
C ALA A 167 -2.69 5.24 15.87
N ALA A 168 -4.02 5.19 16.03
CA ALA A 168 -4.86 6.34 16.35
C ALA A 168 -4.57 6.90 17.76
N ILE A 169 -4.13 6.05 18.69
CA ILE A 169 -3.73 6.46 20.04
C ILE A 169 -2.24 6.85 20.06
N THR A 170 -1.36 5.96 19.59
CA THR A 170 0.09 6.12 19.78
C THR A 170 0.69 7.25 18.96
N PHE A 171 0.29 7.45 17.69
CA PHE A 171 0.90 8.52 16.89
C PHE A 171 0.61 9.91 17.46
N PRO A 172 -0.66 10.31 17.71
CA PRO A 172 -0.92 11.61 18.31
C PRO A 172 -0.28 11.77 19.70
N LEU A 173 -0.19 10.69 20.49
CA LEU A 173 0.50 10.72 21.78
C LEU A 173 2.00 11.00 21.61
N THR A 174 2.68 10.28 20.72
CA THR A 174 4.12 10.46 20.42
C THR A 174 4.43 11.81 19.79
N TRP A 175 3.44 12.48 19.20
CA TRP A 175 3.58 13.83 18.65
C TRP A 175 3.26 14.93 19.67
N GLY A 176 2.83 14.57 20.88
CA GLY A 176 2.36 15.52 21.89
C GLY A 176 1.09 16.27 21.46
N TRP A 177 0.25 15.67 20.61
CA TRP A 177 -0.99 16.30 20.14
C TRP A 177 -2.13 16.17 21.13
N PHE A 178 -2.07 15.22 22.04
CA PHE A 178 -2.98 15.18 23.17
C PHE A 178 -2.27 14.73 24.45
N THR A 179 -2.81 15.17 25.58
CA THR A 179 -2.27 14.92 26.92
C THR A 179 -3.41 14.58 27.88
N PHE A 180 -3.12 13.76 28.88
CA PHE A 180 -3.99 13.58 30.04
C PHE A 180 -3.42 14.39 31.21
N THR A 181 -4.19 15.34 31.72
CA THR A 181 -3.80 16.15 32.89
C THR A 181 -4.75 15.86 34.05
N SER A 182 -4.22 15.66 35.25
CA SER A 182 -5.06 15.58 36.45
C SER A 182 -5.72 16.94 36.70
N SER A 183 -7.04 16.97 36.83
CA SER A 183 -7.79 18.21 37.10
C SER A 183 -7.71 18.65 38.56
N THR A 184 -7.38 17.73 39.47
CA THR A 184 -7.45 17.94 40.92
C THR A 184 -6.13 17.65 41.64
N GLY A 185 -5.05 17.36 40.91
CA GLY A 185 -3.72 17.05 41.44
C GLY A 185 -3.62 15.65 42.05
N SER A 186 -4.51 15.30 42.98
CA SER A 186 -4.52 14.03 43.73
C SER A 186 -5.80 13.20 43.58
N GLY A 187 -6.83 13.71 42.89
CA GLY A 187 -8.09 13.00 42.68
C GLY A 187 -8.13 12.17 41.38
N PRO A 188 -9.15 11.32 41.21
CA PRO A 188 -9.31 10.45 40.03
C PRO A 188 -9.74 11.21 38.76
N GLY A 189 -9.92 12.53 38.84
CA GLY A 189 -10.34 13.36 37.72
C GLY A 189 -9.19 13.63 36.74
N TYR A 190 -9.39 13.23 35.49
CA TYR A 190 -8.49 13.51 34.37
C TYR A 190 -9.19 14.34 33.29
N GLU A 191 -8.41 15.17 32.61
CA GLU A 191 -8.84 15.91 31.44
C GLU A 191 -8.00 15.48 30.24
N MET A 192 -8.67 15.07 29.16
CA MET A 192 -8.03 14.89 27.87
C MET A 192 -8.00 16.24 27.16
N ARG A 193 -6.80 16.70 26.84
CA ARG A 193 -6.56 17.93 26.09
C ARG A 193 -5.98 17.57 24.73
N ILE A 194 -6.50 18.18 23.67
CA ILE A 194 -5.94 18.06 22.32
C ILE A 194 -5.42 19.46 21.91
N TRP A 195 -4.15 19.55 21.52
CA TRP A 195 -3.47 20.82 21.21
C TRP A 195 -3.61 21.87 22.33
N GLY A 196 -3.68 21.43 23.59
CA GLY A 196 -3.88 22.26 24.78
C GLY A 196 -5.34 22.57 25.14
N PHE A 197 -6.29 22.34 24.24
CA PHE A 197 -7.72 22.58 24.50
C PHE A 197 -8.34 21.38 25.21
N LYS A 198 -9.04 21.62 26.33
CA LYS A 198 -9.81 20.59 27.02
C LYS A 198 -10.95 20.09 26.12
N ILE A 199 -10.94 18.81 25.81
CA ILE A 199 -11.97 18.16 24.98
C ILE A 199 -13.00 17.44 25.86
N ILE A 200 -12.51 16.61 26.79
CA ILE A 200 -13.36 15.86 27.73
C ILE A 200 -12.69 15.79 29.10
N GLY A 201 -13.50 15.76 30.16
CA GLY A 201 -13.09 15.36 31.50
C GLY A 201 -13.72 14.01 31.83
N PHE A 202 -12.98 13.13 32.52
CA PHE A 202 -13.44 11.82 32.92
C PHE A 202 -12.81 11.39 34.24
N ASP A 203 -13.47 10.46 34.94
CA ASP A 203 -12.95 9.83 36.15
C ASP A 203 -12.19 8.54 35.78
N SER A 204 -10.98 8.34 36.31
CA SER A 204 -10.16 7.15 36.03
C SER A 204 -10.78 5.85 36.50
N LEU A 205 -11.67 5.88 37.50
CA LEU A 205 -12.38 4.72 38.04
C LEU A 205 -13.63 4.37 37.23
N SER A 206 -14.05 5.24 36.32
CA SER A 206 -15.19 4.98 35.44
C SER A 206 -14.84 4.02 34.30
N VAL A 207 -15.87 3.42 33.68
CA VAL A 207 -15.71 2.58 32.48
C VAL A 207 -15.03 3.36 31.34
N LEU A 208 -15.34 4.65 31.20
CA LEU A 208 -14.70 5.52 30.20
C LEU A 208 -13.22 5.72 30.53
N GLY A 209 -12.88 5.97 31.80
CA GLY A 209 -11.49 6.11 32.23
C GLY A 209 -10.68 4.83 32.01
N TRP A 210 -11.25 3.68 32.36
CA TRP A 210 -10.66 2.38 32.06
C TRP A 210 -10.41 2.22 30.55
N LEU A 211 -11.39 2.55 29.71
CA LEU A 211 -11.22 2.47 28.25
C LEU A 211 -10.14 3.41 27.71
N MET A 212 -10.01 4.62 28.28
CA MET A 212 -8.98 5.59 27.89
C MET A 212 -7.57 5.11 28.27
N PHE A 213 -7.37 4.53 29.44
CA PHE A 213 -6.07 4.05 29.89
C PHE A 213 -5.70 2.64 29.36
N HIS A 214 -6.69 1.81 29.03
CA HIS A 214 -6.48 0.43 28.53
C HIS A 214 -6.77 0.27 27.03
N GLY A 215 -6.96 1.36 26.29
CA GLY A 215 -7.24 1.31 24.84
C GLY A 215 -6.14 0.59 24.04
N LEU A 216 -4.87 0.73 24.45
CA LEU A 216 -3.74 0.02 23.84
C LEU A 216 -3.69 -1.46 24.21
N ASP A 217 -4.17 -1.85 25.39
CA ASP A 217 -4.27 -3.25 25.79
C ASP A 217 -5.33 -3.98 24.94
N ILE A 218 -6.48 -3.33 24.71
CA ILE A 218 -7.51 -3.84 23.80
C ILE A 218 -6.94 -4.01 22.39
N ALA A 219 -6.22 -3.01 21.89
CA ALA A 219 -5.55 -3.09 20.59
C ALA A 219 -4.58 -4.29 20.53
N ALA A 220 -3.78 -4.50 21.56
CA ALA A 220 -2.84 -5.61 21.65
C ALA A 220 -3.54 -6.98 21.62
N VAL A 221 -4.62 -7.16 22.38
CA VAL A 221 -5.41 -8.42 22.40
C VAL A 221 -5.99 -8.73 21.02
N LEU A 222 -6.53 -7.72 20.33
CA LEU A 222 -7.03 -7.87 18.95
C LEU A 222 -5.89 -8.29 18.00
N VAL A 223 -4.75 -7.59 18.05
CA VAL A 223 -3.60 -7.88 17.18
C VAL A 223 -3.04 -9.28 17.44
N ILE A 224 -2.84 -9.67 18.71
CA ILE A 224 -2.34 -11.01 19.08
C ILE A 224 -3.27 -12.09 18.54
N SER A 225 -4.57 -11.97 18.78
CA SER A 225 -5.55 -12.97 18.37
C SER A 225 -5.56 -13.17 16.84
N GLY A 226 -5.57 -12.07 16.08
CA GLY A 226 -5.56 -12.13 14.62
C GLY A 226 -4.21 -12.59 14.05
N ALA A 227 -3.09 -12.12 14.60
CA ALA A 227 -1.75 -12.50 14.16
C ALA A 227 -1.45 -13.97 14.46
N ALA A 228 -1.84 -14.46 15.64
CA ALA A 228 -1.71 -15.86 16.04
C ALA A 228 -2.47 -16.80 15.09
N TYR A 229 -3.70 -16.43 14.70
CA TYR A 229 -4.45 -17.20 13.69
C TYR A 229 -3.70 -17.28 12.36
N PHE A 230 -3.16 -16.16 11.85
CA PHE A 230 -2.40 -16.17 10.60
C PHE A 230 -1.10 -16.96 10.72
N LEU A 231 -0.42 -16.87 11.86
CA LEU A 231 0.81 -17.60 12.14
C LEU A 231 0.55 -19.11 12.17
N TRP A 232 -0.44 -19.54 12.95
CA TRP A 232 -0.89 -20.93 13.05
C TRP A 232 -1.25 -21.50 11.67
N ARG A 233 -2.07 -20.78 10.91
CA ARG A 233 -2.48 -21.22 9.58
C ARG A 233 -1.29 -21.36 8.63
N ARG A 234 -0.32 -20.46 8.72
CA ARG A 234 0.86 -20.47 7.84
C ARG A 234 1.81 -21.64 8.14
N MET A 235 1.85 -22.10 9.38
CA MET A 235 2.59 -23.30 9.77
C MET A 235 1.86 -24.60 9.35
N LYS A 236 0.52 -24.59 9.23
CA LYS A 236 -0.28 -25.80 8.95
C LYS A 236 -0.58 -26.03 7.46
N ASP A 237 -0.77 -24.98 6.67
CA ASP A 237 -1.12 -25.10 5.24
C ASP A 237 0.12 -25.51 4.39
N ARG A 238 0.17 -26.77 3.93
CA ARG A 238 1.29 -27.31 3.12
C ARG A 238 1.62 -26.48 1.87
N GLY A 239 0.61 -25.92 1.20
CA GLY A 239 0.80 -25.05 0.04
C GLY A 239 1.28 -23.63 0.39
N ALA A 240 1.15 -23.20 1.64
CA ALA A 240 1.73 -21.93 2.11
C ALA A 240 3.21 -22.10 2.44
N VAL A 241 3.61 -23.25 3.00
CA VAL A 241 4.99 -23.56 3.40
C VAL A 241 5.94 -23.62 2.20
N THR A 242 5.51 -24.18 1.06
CA THR A 242 6.37 -24.38 -0.13
C THR A 242 6.73 -23.09 -0.89
N GLY A 243 5.98 -22.00 -0.68
CA GLY A 243 6.22 -20.71 -1.33
C GLY A 243 6.55 -19.55 -0.37
N GLN A 244 6.73 -19.85 0.92
CA GLN A 244 6.88 -18.82 1.95
C GLN A 244 8.28 -18.21 1.95
N ARG A 245 8.34 -16.87 1.96
CA ARG A 245 9.59 -16.14 2.26
C ARG A 245 9.56 -15.71 3.71
N PHE A 246 10.35 -16.37 4.56
CA PHE A 246 10.36 -16.13 6.02
C PHE A 246 10.38 -14.64 6.39
N ALA A 247 11.33 -13.88 5.83
CA ALA A 247 11.53 -12.46 6.11
C ALA A 247 10.35 -11.56 5.68
N TYR A 248 9.62 -11.93 4.63
CA TYR A 248 8.51 -11.12 4.11
C TYR A 248 7.16 -11.53 4.68
N ASP A 249 7.02 -12.78 5.13
CA ASP A 249 5.75 -13.34 5.49
C ASP A 249 5.57 -13.63 6.98
N LEU A 250 6.64 -13.97 7.69
CA LEU A 250 6.60 -14.33 9.11
C LEU A 250 7.02 -13.17 9.99
N VAL A 251 8.13 -12.50 9.65
CA VAL A 251 8.67 -11.36 10.41
C VAL A 251 7.62 -10.29 10.70
N PRO A 252 6.75 -9.87 9.74
CA PRO A 252 5.71 -8.89 10.03
C PRO A 252 4.72 -9.36 11.11
N LEU A 253 4.34 -10.64 11.10
CA LEU A 253 3.40 -11.19 12.08
C LEU A 253 4.06 -11.33 13.45
N ILE A 254 5.31 -11.80 13.49
CA ILE A 254 6.09 -11.90 14.73
C ILE A 254 6.30 -10.51 15.33
N ALA A 255 6.67 -9.51 14.54
CA ALA A 255 6.84 -8.13 15.00
C ALA A 255 5.57 -7.57 15.66
N LEU A 256 4.41 -7.78 15.04
CA LEU A 256 3.12 -7.38 15.62
C LEU A 256 2.84 -8.08 16.96
N VAL A 257 3.11 -9.38 17.06
CA VAL A 257 2.95 -10.12 18.31
C VAL A 257 3.92 -9.62 19.37
N VAL A 258 5.21 -9.44 19.04
CA VAL A 258 6.24 -8.95 19.98
C VAL A 258 5.88 -7.57 20.54
N ILE A 259 5.49 -6.62 19.69
CA ILE A 259 5.04 -5.29 20.14
C ILE A 259 3.84 -5.41 21.07
N SER A 260 2.84 -6.21 20.68
CA SER A 260 1.60 -6.34 21.45
C SER A 260 1.83 -7.01 22.81
N VAL A 261 2.63 -8.07 22.84
CA VAL A 261 2.96 -8.79 24.08
C VAL A 261 3.82 -7.94 25.00
N THR A 262 4.87 -7.30 24.48
CA THR A 262 5.71 -6.40 25.29
C THR A 262 4.91 -5.21 25.83
N GLY A 263 3.95 -4.68 25.07
CA GLY A 263 3.03 -3.64 25.54
C GLY A 263 2.16 -4.11 26.70
N LEU A 264 1.51 -5.28 26.57
CA LEU A 264 0.72 -5.88 27.66
C LEU A 264 1.56 -6.19 28.90
N LEU A 265 2.82 -6.58 28.71
CA LEU A 265 3.75 -6.84 29.82
C LEU A 265 4.09 -5.58 30.60
N LEU A 266 4.03 -4.38 30.01
CA LEU A 266 4.17 -3.12 30.74
C LEU A 266 3.00 -2.93 31.71
N THR A 267 1.77 -3.11 31.22
CA THR A 267 0.55 -3.07 32.04
C THR A 267 0.58 -4.15 33.13
N PHE A 268 1.02 -5.35 32.79
CA PHE A 268 1.19 -6.44 33.76
C PHE A 268 2.22 -6.09 34.83
N SER A 269 3.38 -5.55 34.44
CA SER A 269 4.43 -5.13 35.37
C SER A 269 3.94 -4.04 36.32
N SER A 270 3.22 -3.02 35.82
CA SER A 270 2.71 -1.94 36.66
C SER A 270 1.65 -2.41 37.66
N ILE A 271 0.76 -3.33 37.26
CA ILE A 271 -0.37 -3.76 38.11
C ILE A 271 0.04 -4.89 39.06
N PHE A 272 0.73 -5.91 38.58
CA PHE A 272 0.98 -7.14 39.34
C PHE A 272 2.39 -7.21 39.95
N LEU A 273 3.38 -6.61 39.28
CA LEU A 273 4.77 -6.62 39.76
C LEU A 273 5.16 -5.32 40.46
N HIS A 274 4.21 -4.40 40.67
CA HIS A 274 4.44 -3.08 41.27
C HIS A 274 5.61 -2.33 40.60
N GLY A 275 5.73 -2.47 39.27
CA GLY A 275 6.80 -1.85 38.47
C GLY A 275 8.09 -2.69 38.35
N GLY A 276 8.13 -3.90 38.91
CA GLY A 276 9.27 -4.81 38.78
C GLY A 276 9.62 -5.08 37.31
N GLY A 277 10.85 -4.73 36.91
CA GLY A 277 11.35 -4.92 35.53
C GLY A 277 10.75 -3.97 34.49
N TYR A 278 9.96 -2.96 34.90
CA TYR A 278 9.25 -2.07 33.98
C TYR A 278 10.19 -1.35 33.01
N GLU A 279 11.31 -0.81 33.50
CA GLU A 279 12.26 -0.07 32.67
C GLU A 279 12.86 -0.94 31.55
N PHE A 280 13.27 -2.17 31.86
CA PHE A 280 13.75 -3.13 30.87
C PHE A 280 12.67 -3.46 29.84
N LEU A 281 11.45 -3.75 30.30
CA LEU A 281 10.31 -4.02 29.41
C LEU A 281 9.99 -2.81 28.52
N ALA A 282 10.11 -1.58 29.05
CA ALA A 282 9.83 -0.35 28.33
C ALA A 282 10.84 -0.13 27.20
N ILE A 283 12.13 -0.36 27.47
CA ILE A 283 13.18 -0.33 26.45
C ILE A 283 12.96 -1.42 25.41
N LEU A 284 12.66 -2.65 25.83
CA LEU A 284 12.39 -3.76 24.91
C LEU A 284 11.19 -3.46 24.00
N HIS A 285 10.10 -2.96 24.57
CA HIS A 285 8.92 -2.54 23.83
C HIS A 285 9.27 -1.43 22.83
N MET A 286 9.93 -0.37 23.29
CA MET A 286 10.37 0.75 22.46
C MET A 286 11.18 0.30 21.26
N VAL A 287 12.21 -0.51 21.50
CA VAL A 287 13.09 -1.05 20.46
C VAL A 287 12.26 -1.84 19.44
N SER A 288 11.35 -2.70 19.91
CA SER A 288 10.49 -3.49 19.02
C SER A 288 9.57 -2.62 18.14
N VAL A 289 9.01 -1.55 18.70
CA VAL A 289 8.16 -0.59 17.96
C VAL A 289 8.99 0.18 16.94
N VAL A 290 10.11 0.78 17.35
CA VAL A 290 10.98 1.58 16.49
C VAL A 290 11.44 0.78 15.27
N PHE A 291 11.97 -0.43 15.47
CA PHE A 291 12.42 -1.27 14.36
C PHE A 291 11.26 -1.67 13.44
N THR A 292 10.07 -1.91 13.98
CA THR A 292 8.90 -2.23 13.17
C THR A 292 8.44 -1.04 12.34
N LEU A 293 8.42 0.17 12.91
CA LEU A 293 8.08 1.39 12.17
C LEU A 293 9.06 1.65 11.02
N ILE A 294 10.36 1.43 11.24
CA ILE A 294 11.40 1.50 10.20
C ILE A 294 11.18 0.45 9.11
N TYR A 295 10.74 -0.75 9.48
CA TYR A 295 10.49 -1.85 8.55
C TYR A 295 9.25 -1.63 7.65
N ILE A 296 8.17 -1.02 8.16
CA ILE A 296 6.88 -0.88 7.46
C ILE A 296 6.99 -0.44 5.98
N PRO A 297 7.70 0.65 5.61
CA PRO A 297 7.74 1.14 4.23
C PRO A 297 8.51 0.21 3.26
N PHE A 298 9.41 -0.62 3.79
CA PHE A 298 10.28 -1.50 3.00
C PHE A 298 9.84 -2.96 3.04
N GLY A 299 8.97 -3.32 3.98
CA GLY A 299 8.43 -4.65 4.16
C GLY A 299 7.12 -4.89 3.42
N LYS A 300 6.47 -6.00 3.81
CA LYS A 300 5.16 -6.37 3.27
C LYS A 300 4.07 -5.36 3.64
N PHE A 301 4.19 -4.65 4.77
CA PHE A 301 3.18 -3.69 5.24
C PHE A 301 2.96 -2.49 4.33
N PHE A 302 3.85 -2.20 3.39
CA PHE A 302 3.65 -1.13 2.40
C PHE A 302 2.32 -1.27 1.61
N HIS A 303 1.79 -2.49 1.47
CA HIS A 303 0.47 -2.70 0.87
C HIS A 303 -0.67 -1.94 1.59
N ILE A 304 -0.53 -1.65 2.88
CA ILE A 304 -1.49 -0.85 3.66
C ILE A 304 -1.63 0.54 3.03
N VAL A 305 -0.52 1.15 2.62
CA VAL A 305 -0.49 2.48 1.98
C VAL A 305 -1.03 2.43 0.55
N GLN A 306 -0.78 1.33 -0.18
CA GLN A 306 -1.23 1.18 -1.56
C GLN A 306 -2.75 0.92 -1.67
N ARG A 307 -3.34 0.25 -0.68
CA ARG A 307 -4.73 -0.25 -0.76
C ARG A 307 -5.79 0.85 -0.89
N PRO A 308 -5.70 2.02 -0.23
CA PRO A 308 -6.58 3.16 -0.51
C PRO A 308 -6.61 3.56 -1.99
N ALA A 309 -5.48 3.48 -2.71
CA ALA A 309 -5.45 3.82 -4.13
C ALA A 309 -6.26 2.84 -5.00
N ALA A 310 -6.50 1.61 -4.52
CA ALA A 310 -7.37 0.66 -5.21
C ALA A 310 -8.85 1.10 -5.20
N VAL A 311 -9.28 1.91 -4.22
CA VAL A 311 -10.64 2.45 -4.16
C VAL A 311 -10.92 3.35 -5.36
N GLY A 312 -9.97 4.22 -5.73
CA GLY A 312 -10.08 5.08 -6.92
C GLY A 312 -10.30 4.30 -8.21
N MET A 313 -9.72 3.10 -8.32
CA MET A 313 -9.94 2.22 -9.47
C MET A 313 -11.28 1.53 -9.47
N GLN A 314 -11.76 1.08 -8.32
CA GLN A 314 -13.11 0.53 -8.21
C GLN A 314 -14.14 1.61 -8.57
N LEU A 315 -13.90 2.85 -8.14
CA LEU A 315 -14.72 3.99 -8.52
C LEU A 315 -14.68 4.23 -10.03
N PHE A 316 -13.50 4.25 -10.65
CA PHE A 316 -13.37 4.37 -12.10
C PHE A 316 -14.18 3.29 -12.85
N LYS A 317 -13.98 2.01 -12.51
CA LYS A 317 -14.72 0.89 -13.12
C LYS A 317 -16.24 1.02 -12.94
N TYR A 318 -16.67 1.41 -11.74
CA TYR A 318 -18.08 1.59 -11.42
C TYR A 318 -18.69 2.74 -12.21
N THR A 319 -17.97 3.87 -12.35
CA THR A 319 -18.45 5.01 -13.14
C THR A 319 -18.49 4.71 -14.62
N SER A 320 -17.50 4.00 -15.17
CA SER A 320 -17.48 3.59 -16.58
C SER A 320 -18.67 2.69 -16.92
N ARG A 321 -18.97 1.70 -16.06
CA ARG A 321 -20.13 0.81 -16.26
C ARG A 321 -21.49 1.50 -16.16
N ARG A 322 -21.56 2.64 -15.46
CA ARG A 322 -22.81 3.39 -15.26
C ARG A 322 -23.08 4.45 -16.32
N LYS A 323 -22.09 4.77 -17.14
CA LYS A 323 -22.21 5.77 -18.21
C LYS A 323 -22.73 5.17 -19.52
N ASP A 324 -23.23 3.92 -19.48
CA ASP A 324 -23.57 3.13 -20.67
C ASP A 324 -22.43 3.13 -21.70
N GLU A 325 -21.18 3.17 -21.22
CA GLU A 325 -20.01 3.08 -22.10
C GLU A 325 -20.01 1.71 -22.77
N GLU A 326 -19.73 1.70 -24.07
CA GLU A 326 -19.70 0.49 -24.88
C GLU A 326 -18.85 -0.61 -24.22
N VAL A 327 -19.47 -1.78 -24.06
CA VAL A 327 -18.80 -2.98 -23.59
C VAL A 327 -18.10 -3.61 -24.80
N LEU A 328 -16.78 -3.72 -24.74
CA LEU A 328 -16.01 -4.39 -25.78
C LEU A 328 -16.26 -5.90 -25.72
N ALA A 329 -16.56 -6.47 -26.89
CA ALA A 329 -16.66 -7.90 -27.09
C ALA A 329 -15.29 -8.53 -27.39
N CYS A 330 -15.14 -9.81 -27.05
CA CYS A 330 -13.93 -10.57 -27.33
C CYS A 330 -13.73 -10.76 -28.84
N ARG A 331 -12.54 -10.42 -29.35
CA ARG A 331 -12.20 -10.54 -30.77
C ARG A 331 -12.33 -11.97 -31.33
N ARG A 332 -12.25 -12.99 -30.47
CA ARG A 332 -12.36 -14.40 -30.88
C ARG A 332 -13.74 -15.02 -30.68
N CYS A 333 -14.39 -14.76 -29.54
CA CYS A 333 -15.62 -15.46 -29.16
C CYS A 333 -16.83 -14.54 -28.99
N HIS A 334 -16.67 -13.23 -29.26
CA HIS A 334 -17.70 -12.19 -29.15
C HIS A 334 -18.35 -12.03 -27.77
N GLU A 335 -17.95 -12.80 -26.78
CA GLU A 335 -18.38 -12.65 -25.38
C GLU A 335 -17.93 -11.29 -24.80
N PRO A 336 -18.76 -10.58 -24.02
CA PRO A 336 -18.38 -9.33 -23.37
C PRO A 336 -17.12 -9.47 -22.49
N ILE A 337 -16.19 -8.52 -22.64
CA ILE A 337 -14.96 -8.45 -21.83
C ILE A 337 -15.12 -7.44 -20.69
N ASP A 338 -15.16 -6.16 -21.02
CA ASP A 338 -15.32 -5.04 -20.08
C ASP A 338 -15.57 -3.75 -20.88
N THR A 339 -15.77 -2.64 -20.19
CA THR A 339 -15.94 -1.30 -20.81
C THR A 339 -14.74 -0.89 -21.69
N ALA A 340 -15.00 -0.15 -22.78
CA ALA A 340 -13.95 0.33 -23.69
C ALA A 340 -12.82 1.09 -22.97
N PRO A 341 -13.09 2.01 -22.03
CA PRO A 341 -12.03 2.71 -21.31
C PRO A 341 -11.18 1.80 -20.41
N TYR A 342 -11.72 0.67 -19.95
CA TYR A 342 -10.94 -0.30 -19.19
C TYR A 342 -9.93 -1.04 -20.09
N VAL A 343 -10.38 -1.53 -21.25
CA VAL A 343 -9.51 -2.23 -22.21
C VAL A 343 -8.44 -1.29 -22.74
N GLN A 344 -8.81 -0.07 -23.12
CA GLN A 344 -7.86 0.97 -23.57
C GLN A 344 -6.82 1.32 -22.49
N ASN A 345 -7.23 1.35 -21.22
CA ASN A 345 -6.30 1.57 -20.10
C ASN A 345 -5.28 0.43 -19.98
N LEU A 346 -5.73 -0.82 -20.12
CA LEU A 346 -4.86 -1.98 -20.12
C LEU A 346 -3.89 -1.95 -21.31
N GLN A 347 -4.37 -1.71 -22.53
CA GLN A 347 -3.54 -1.55 -23.72
C GLN A 347 -2.50 -0.43 -23.55
N GLY A 348 -2.93 0.72 -23.03
CA GLY A 348 -2.03 1.84 -22.74
C GLY A 348 -0.96 1.46 -21.73
N THR A 349 -1.32 0.74 -20.66
CA THR A 349 -0.33 0.25 -19.68
C THR A 349 0.67 -0.72 -20.29
N MET A 350 0.21 -1.63 -21.17
CA MET A 350 1.07 -2.60 -21.84
C MET A 350 2.03 -1.93 -22.83
N ARG A 351 1.57 -0.86 -23.51
CA ARG A 351 2.42 -0.01 -24.35
C ARG A 351 3.44 0.78 -23.53
N ASP A 352 3.02 1.38 -22.41
CA ASP A 352 3.94 2.13 -21.54
C ASP A 352 5.03 1.23 -20.91
N LEU A 353 4.76 -0.08 -20.81
CA LEU A 353 5.70 -1.10 -20.31
C LEU A 353 6.48 -1.80 -21.42
N ASP A 354 6.27 -1.41 -22.68
CA ASP A 354 6.88 -2.01 -23.87
C ASP A 354 6.76 -3.55 -23.91
N LEU A 355 5.56 -4.06 -23.59
CA LEU A 355 5.35 -5.50 -23.53
C LEU A 355 5.19 -6.14 -24.93
N GLY A 356 4.88 -5.37 -25.97
CA GLY A 356 4.77 -5.88 -27.35
C GLY A 356 3.50 -6.69 -27.68
N PHE A 357 2.52 -6.79 -26.77
CA PHE A 357 1.28 -7.56 -26.99
C PHE A 357 0.01 -6.85 -26.51
N ALA A 358 -0.08 -5.52 -26.66
CA ALA A 358 -1.22 -4.74 -26.18
C ALA A 358 -2.58 -5.23 -26.72
N GLU A 359 -2.63 -5.69 -27.97
CA GLU A 359 -3.83 -6.23 -28.62
C GLU A 359 -4.45 -7.42 -27.85
N TRP A 360 -3.66 -8.13 -27.04
CA TRP A 360 -4.19 -9.20 -26.20
C TRP A 360 -5.25 -8.69 -25.21
N ALA A 361 -5.28 -7.40 -24.87
CA ALA A 361 -6.33 -6.84 -24.03
C ALA A 361 -7.75 -7.07 -24.58
N GLU A 362 -7.91 -7.25 -25.89
CA GLU A 362 -9.18 -7.48 -26.60
C GLU A 362 -9.66 -8.95 -26.59
N TYR A 363 -8.94 -9.83 -25.89
CA TYR A 363 -9.31 -11.23 -25.74
C TYR A 363 -9.76 -11.52 -24.30
N CYS A 364 -10.85 -12.28 -24.17
CA CYS A 364 -11.34 -12.72 -22.86
C CYS A 364 -10.35 -13.71 -22.19
N PRO A 365 -10.36 -13.86 -20.85
CA PRO A 365 -9.44 -14.75 -20.14
C PRO A 365 -9.49 -16.22 -20.59
N ARG A 366 -10.63 -16.69 -21.10
CA ARG A 366 -10.78 -18.03 -21.67
C ARG A 366 -10.02 -18.13 -23.00
N CYS A 367 -10.28 -17.25 -23.95
CA CYS A 367 -9.62 -17.25 -25.26
C CYS A 367 -8.10 -17.07 -25.13
N LYS A 368 -7.63 -16.22 -24.20
CA LYS A 368 -6.19 -16.10 -23.88
C LYS A 368 -5.56 -17.43 -23.49
N ARG A 369 -6.22 -18.19 -22.61
CA ARG A 369 -5.74 -19.50 -22.18
C ARG A 369 -5.71 -20.51 -23.34
N VAL A 370 -6.73 -20.52 -24.18
CA VAL A 370 -6.78 -21.41 -25.35
C VAL A 370 -5.70 -21.06 -26.37
N LEU A 371 -5.53 -19.77 -26.70
CA LEU A 371 -4.49 -19.31 -27.64
C LEU A 371 -3.09 -19.64 -27.12
N ARG A 372 -2.83 -19.37 -25.83
CA ARG A 372 -1.55 -19.72 -25.20
C ARG A 372 -1.32 -21.23 -25.17
N GLY A 373 -2.36 -22.01 -24.87
CA GLY A 373 -2.29 -23.48 -24.86
C GLY A 373 -1.98 -24.05 -26.24
N GLY A 374 -2.67 -23.57 -27.28
CA GLY A 374 -2.41 -23.94 -28.67
C GLY A 374 -0.97 -23.61 -29.09
N ALA A 375 -0.53 -22.36 -28.87
CA ALA A 375 0.84 -21.95 -29.17
C ALA A 375 1.88 -22.80 -28.41
N TYR A 376 1.62 -23.19 -27.17
CA TYR A 376 2.52 -24.07 -26.42
C TYR A 376 2.61 -25.48 -27.02
N LEU A 377 1.47 -26.05 -27.45
CA LEU A 377 1.45 -27.33 -28.16
C LEU A 377 2.21 -27.25 -29.49
N ASP A 378 1.97 -26.19 -30.26
CA ASP A 378 2.52 -26.03 -31.61
C ASP A 378 4.03 -25.72 -31.62
N HIS A 379 4.51 -24.97 -30.62
CA HIS A 379 5.89 -24.47 -30.59
C HIS A 379 6.80 -25.17 -29.58
N VAL A 380 6.28 -25.69 -28.46
CA VAL A 380 7.10 -26.29 -27.40
C VAL A 380 6.94 -27.79 -27.32
N LYS A 381 5.72 -28.29 -27.54
CA LYS A 381 5.38 -29.71 -27.42
C LYS A 381 5.02 -30.36 -28.76
N LYS A 382 5.65 -29.90 -29.84
CA LYS A 382 5.42 -30.44 -31.18
C LYS A 382 5.69 -31.96 -31.17
N GLY A 383 4.64 -32.77 -31.29
CA GLY A 383 4.72 -34.24 -31.25
C GLY A 383 4.27 -34.93 -29.94
N PHE A 384 3.95 -34.18 -28.88
CA PHE A 384 3.24 -34.73 -27.72
C PHE A 384 1.74 -34.82 -28.07
N LYS A 385 1.30 -35.98 -28.56
CA LYS A 385 -0.13 -36.31 -28.68
C LYS A 385 -0.67 -36.87 -27.38
#